data_AF-A0A1F2Y1I0-F1
#
_entry.id   AF-A0A1F2Y1I0-F1
#
_cell.length_a   1.000
_cell.length_b   1.000
_cell.length_c   1.000
_cell.angle_alpha   90.00
_cell.angle_beta   90.00
_cell.angle_gamma   90.00
#
_symmetry.space_group_name_H-M   'P 1'
#
loop_
_entity.id
_entity.type
_entity.pdbx_description
1 polymer ?
#
loop_
_entity_poly.entity_id
_entity_poly.type
_entity_poly.pdbx_seq_one_letter_code
_entity_poly.pdbx_strand_id
1 'polypeptide(L)'
;MLLLVGVTALSFFHEVGPQDITRLALTEAITLDRSLRIDRWQAQTPDKALYDGHYYSDKAPGMSFLAVPGYVLLRSAGVLRGENELAGVWKDRSDVWLLRVLAGGLGFLAAVFLVGRVAEGIEEGTGASAATAFGLGTLALPLAPTMFGHLAAAALGFAAFVAVWSGCRADRGRELRWAAGGLCAGLAVLTEYQAVFIAAVLLVYLATRAVRAAIVYAAAAVPCVVALALYNTAAFDSPWRLSYQCVGGVRRRTGKGILRYQRARPRAARPHPVHLGRPLAQVPRARLRRRGARSPLAKGSAIRGSGVRHRGPSLLGGERRLLRPAGRRLAGATVLRSRASVPRCRPCMLIPTLAVRDSGGHGGLGRVHDVPGRDLVLDG
;
A
#
# COMPACT_ATOMS: atom_id res chain seq x y z
N MET A 1 -1.30 -5.67 23.13
CA MET A 1 -1.94 -5.71 21.79
C MET A 1 -1.00 -5.23 20.70
N LEU A 2 -0.67 -3.92 20.59
CA LEU A 2 0.12 -3.38 19.45
C LEU A 2 1.44 -4.11 19.21
N LEU A 3 2.19 -4.43 20.27
CA LEU A 3 3.42 -5.22 20.20
C LEU A 3 3.22 -6.59 19.54
N LEU A 4 2.12 -7.30 19.84
CA LEU A 4 1.84 -8.62 19.28
C LEU A 4 1.56 -8.53 17.78
N VAL A 5 0.70 -7.59 17.35
CA VAL A 5 0.45 -7.34 15.91
C VAL A 5 1.71 -6.88 15.20
N GLY A 6 2.53 -6.04 15.85
CA GLY A 6 3.82 -5.60 15.33
C GLY A 6 4.78 -6.77 15.10
N VAL A 7 5.01 -7.61 16.11
CA VAL A 7 5.86 -8.79 16.00
C VAL A 7 5.33 -9.74 14.91
N THR A 8 4.02 -10.07 14.92
CA THR A 8 3.43 -10.94 13.91
C THR A 8 3.57 -10.39 12.49
N ALA A 9 3.24 -9.12 12.25
CA ALA A 9 3.23 -8.55 10.91
C ALA A 9 4.64 -8.19 10.38
N LEU A 10 5.56 -7.81 11.26
CA LEU A 10 6.91 -7.37 10.86
C LEU A 10 7.92 -8.52 10.81
N SER A 11 7.61 -9.71 11.31
CA SER A 11 8.47 -10.91 11.14
C SER A 11 8.49 -11.49 9.71
N PHE A 12 7.64 -11.02 8.79
CA PHE A 12 7.56 -11.57 7.43
C PHE A 12 8.66 -11.02 6.50
N PHE A 13 9.53 -11.92 6.05
CA PHE A 13 10.50 -11.65 4.98
C PHE A 13 9.81 -11.65 3.61
N HIS A 14 9.60 -10.45 3.07
CA HIS A 14 9.08 -10.26 1.71
C HIS A 14 10.23 -10.22 0.70
N GLU A 15 9.99 -10.73 -0.52
CA GLU A 15 10.92 -10.53 -1.63
C GLU A 15 11.16 -9.04 -1.90
N VAL A 16 12.34 -8.71 -2.44
CA VAL A 16 12.73 -7.32 -2.73
C VAL A 16 12.10 -6.89 -4.05
N GLY A 17 11.22 -5.90 -4.01
CA GLY A 17 10.55 -5.37 -5.20
C GLY A 17 11.21 -4.11 -5.77
N PRO A 18 10.88 -3.71 -7.01
CA PRO A 18 11.27 -2.43 -7.60
C PRO A 18 10.99 -1.21 -6.70
N GLN A 19 9.93 -1.31 -5.89
CA GLN A 19 9.46 -0.30 -4.92
C GLN A 19 10.40 -0.14 -3.72
N ASP A 20 11.04 -1.21 -3.26
CA ASP A 20 12.10 -1.11 -2.25
C ASP A 20 13.35 -0.50 -2.87
N ILE A 21 13.78 -1.03 -4.03
CA ILE A 21 15.01 -0.62 -4.72
C ILE A 21 14.96 0.88 -5.06
N THR A 22 13.90 1.37 -5.70
CA THR A 22 13.82 2.78 -6.12
C THR A 22 13.83 3.76 -4.94
N ARG A 23 13.19 3.39 -3.83
CA ARG A 23 13.07 4.26 -2.65
C ARG A 23 14.33 4.24 -1.82
N LEU A 24 14.93 3.06 -1.61
CA LEU A 24 16.18 2.91 -0.89
C LEU A 24 17.37 3.44 -1.71
N ALA A 25 17.36 3.33 -3.03
CA ALA A 25 18.39 3.96 -3.88
C ALA A 25 18.38 5.49 -3.74
N LEU A 26 17.22 6.13 -3.54
CA LEU A 26 17.17 7.56 -3.23
C LEU A 26 17.69 7.85 -1.81
N THR A 27 17.39 7.00 -0.82
CA THR A 27 17.96 7.09 0.54
C THR A 27 19.49 6.96 0.54
N GLU A 28 20.03 6.01 -0.23
CA GLU A 28 21.47 5.83 -0.40
C GLU A 28 22.10 6.98 -1.21
N ALA A 29 21.45 7.47 -2.27
CA ALA A 29 21.93 8.64 -3.04
C ALA A 29 22.03 9.91 -2.17
N ILE A 30 21.04 10.15 -1.30
CA ILE A 30 21.04 11.30 -0.39
C ILE A 30 22.20 11.21 0.63
N THR A 31 22.48 10.01 1.13
CA THR A 31 23.44 9.80 2.24
C THR A 31 24.87 9.63 1.74
N LEU A 32 25.09 8.89 0.65
CA LEU A 32 26.38 8.61 0.03
C LEU A 32 26.81 9.67 -0.97
N ASP A 33 25.99 9.86 -2.02
CA ASP A 33 26.32 10.71 -3.16
C ASP A 33 25.98 12.19 -2.92
N ARG A 34 25.36 12.52 -1.78
CA ARG A 34 24.77 13.84 -1.47
C ARG A 34 23.88 14.37 -2.61
N SER A 35 23.15 13.45 -3.22
CA SER A 35 22.47 13.63 -4.51
C SER A 35 21.03 13.11 -4.45
N LEU A 36 20.16 13.64 -5.32
CA LEU A 36 18.82 13.08 -5.55
C LEU A 36 18.81 12.07 -6.71
N ARG A 37 19.95 11.87 -7.38
CA ARG A 37 20.10 10.99 -8.55
C ARG A 37 20.44 9.58 -8.11
N ILE A 38 19.68 8.60 -8.61
CA ILE A 38 19.90 7.17 -8.37
C ILE A 38 20.75 6.52 -9.47
N ASP A 39 21.56 7.30 -10.19
CA ASP A 39 22.36 6.87 -11.36
C ASP A 39 23.18 5.60 -11.09
N ARG A 40 23.81 5.53 -9.91
CA ARG A 40 24.62 4.39 -9.44
C ARG A 40 23.85 3.07 -9.46
N TRP A 41 22.56 3.09 -9.16
CA TRP A 41 21.71 1.90 -9.05
C TRP A 41 20.59 1.81 -10.10
N GLN A 42 20.54 2.73 -11.07
CA GLN A 42 19.43 2.81 -12.04
C GLN A 42 19.17 1.49 -12.79
N ALA A 43 20.21 0.69 -13.05
CA ALA A 43 20.08 -0.59 -13.74
C ALA A 43 19.36 -1.67 -12.92
N GLN A 44 19.24 -1.48 -11.60
CA GLN A 44 18.67 -2.45 -10.67
C GLN A 44 17.16 -2.35 -10.50
N THR A 45 16.51 -1.30 -11.02
CA THR A 45 15.06 -1.13 -10.94
C THR A 45 14.45 -0.63 -12.26
N PRO A 46 13.26 -1.15 -12.66
CA PRO A 46 12.44 -0.53 -13.70
C PRO A 46 11.72 0.74 -13.20
N ASP A 47 11.50 0.86 -11.89
CA ASP A 47 10.76 1.95 -11.24
C ASP A 47 11.69 3.18 -11.09
N LYS A 48 11.80 3.97 -12.17
CA LYS A 48 12.67 5.16 -12.23
C LYS A 48 12.18 6.21 -13.21
N ALA A 49 12.46 7.46 -12.86
CA ALA A 49 12.29 8.63 -13.71
C ALA A 49 13.61 8.93 -14.44
N LEU A 50 13.53 9.43 -15.68
CA LEU A 50 14.69 9.91 -16.45
C LEU A 50 14.51 11.39 -16.78
N TYR A 51 15.37 12.24 -16.22
CA TYR A 51 15.37 13.68 -16.43
C TYR A 51 16.78 14.22 -16.65
N ASP A 52 16.95 14.97 -17.73
CA ASP A 52 18.20 15.60 -18.17
C ASP A 52 19.42 14.66 -18.24
N GLY A 53 19.18 13.39 -18.60
CA GLY A 53 20.22 12.36 -18.71
C GLY A 53 20.49 11.60 -17.40
N HIS A 54 19.91 12.03 -16.28
CA HIS A 54 20.05 11.41 -14.97
C HIS A 54 18.80 10.66 -14.54
N TYR A 55 18.98 9.63 -13.72
CA TYR A 55 17.91 8.80 -13.17
C TYR A 55 17.55 9.23 -11.74
N TYR A 56 16.25 9.21 -11.45
CA TYR A 56 15.68 9.57 -10.15
C TYR A 56 14.64 8.52 -9.75
N SER A 57 14.27 8.45 -8.47
CA SER A 57 13.09 7.65 -8.09
C SER A 57 11.84 8.24 -8.76
N ASP A 58 10.96 7.38 -9.29
CA ASP A 58 9.68 7.77 -9.90
C ASP A 58 8.56 7.97 -8.87
N LYS A 59 8.86 7.81 -7.57
CA LYS A 59 7.90 7.85 -6.47
C LYS A 59 7.89 9.21 -5.77
N ALA A 60 6.94 9.37 -4.85
CA ALA A 60 6.93 10.46 -3.89
C ALA A 60 8.07 10.29 -2.86
N PRO A 61 8.75 11.39 -2.46
CA PRO A 61 10.00 11.33 -1.71
C PRO A 61 9.87 10.84 -0.26
N GLY A 62 8.70 11.00 0.37
CA GLY A 62 8.53 10.89 1.83
C GLY A 62 9.08 9.59 2.43
N MET A 63 8.83 8.43 1.81
CA MET A 63 9.37 7.15 2.28
C MET A 63 10.90 7.08 2.25
N SER A 64 11.53 7.66 1.22
CA SER A 64 12.98 7.67 1.07
C SER A 64 13.64 8.58 2.11
N PHE A 65 13.03 9.73 2.41
CA PHE A 65 13.49 10.63 3.49
C PHE A 65 13.25 10.02 4.88
N LEU A 66 12.13 9.34 5.10
CA LEU A 66 11.83 8.63 6.36
C LEU A 66 12.87 7.54 6.67
N ALA A 67 13.40 6.87 5.63
CA ALA A 67 14.44 5.85 5.80
C ALA A 67 15.85 6.42 6.07
N VAL A 68 16.13 7.71 5.80
CA VAL A 68 17.48 8.30 5.98
C VAL A 68 18.02 8.16 7.41
N PRO A 69 17.29 8.53 8.48
CA PRO A 69 17.82 8.40 9.85
C PRO A 69 18.13 6.96 10.23
N GLY A 70 17.25 6.01 9.86
CA GLY A 70 17.46 4.59 10.10
C GLY A 70 18.68 4.05 9.35
N TYR A 71 18.83 4.40 8.06
CA TYR A 71 19.99 4.03 7.26
C TYR A 71 21.30 4.56 7.86
N VAL A 72 21.38 5.86 8.17
CA VAL A 72 22.58 6.49 8.74
C VAL A 72 22.94 5.85 10.08
N LEU A 73 21.98 5.63 10.97
CA LEU A 73 22.21 5.00 12.27
C LEU A 73 22.77 3.59 12.11
N LEU A 74 22.07 2.72 11.40
CA LEU A 74 22.49 1.32 11.22
C LEU A 74 23.84 1.19 10.51
N ARG A 75 24.11 2.07 9.55
CA ARG A 75 25.40 2.11 8.85
C ARG A 75 26.53 2.57 9.77
N SER A 76 26.32 3.65 10.54
CA SER A 76 27.31 4.17 11.50
C SER A 76 27.63 3.18 12.62
N ALA A 77 26.67 2.33 12.99
CA ALA A 77 26.82 1.26 13.97
C ALA A 77 27.44 -0.03 13.40
N GLY A 78 27.79 -0.08 12.10
CA GLY A 78 28.32 -1.29 11.45
C GLY A 78 27.32 -2.45 11.36
N VAL A 79 26.01 -2.17 11.47
CA VAL A 79 24.95 -3.19 11.44
C VAL A 79 24.61 -3.60 10.01
N LEU A 80 24.69 -2.65 9.05
CA LEU A 80 24.44 -2.96 7.64
C LEU A 80 25.58 -3.81 7.08
N ARG A 81 25.22 -4.95 6.50
CA ARG A 81 26.14 -5.98 5.98
C ARG A 81 26.47 -5.83 4.51
N GLY A 82 25.81 -4.93 3.78
CA GLY A 82 26.11 -4.63 2.38
C GLY A 82 27.54 -4.15 2.15
N GLU A 83 28.49 -5.08 1.97
CA GLU A 83 29.93 -4.83 1.84
C GLU A 83 30.32 -3.95 0.63
N ASN A 84 29.41 -3.78 -0.33
CA ASN A 84 29.66 -3.04 -1.56
C ASN A 84 28.52 -2.05 -1.84
N GLU A 85 28.83 -0.75 -1.77
CA GLU A 85 27.89 0.33 -2.06
C GLU A 85 27.33 0.32 -3.50
N LEU A 86 28.01 -0.34 -4.45
CA LEU A 86 27.54 -0.51 -5.82
C LEU A 86 26.42 -1.56 -5.90
N ALA A 87 26.37 -2.49 -4.95
CA ALA A 87 25.36 -3.53 -4.86
C ALA A 87 24.02 -2.96 -4.35
N GLY A 88 24.09 -2.05 -3.38
CA GLY A 88 22.96 -1.39 -2.73
C GLY A 88 22.34 -2.22 -1.60
N VAL A 89 21.81 -1.54 -0.59
CA VAL A 89 21.39 -2.15 0.69
C VAL A 89 20.31 -3.25 0.56
N TRP A 90 19.55 -3.24 -0.53
CA TRP A 90 18.52 -4.24 -0.83
C TRP A 90 19.06 -5.60 -1.31
N LYS A 91 20.38 -5.78 -1.40
CA LYS A 91 20.98 -7.10 -1.70
C LYS A 91 21.08 -8.00 -0.46
N ASP A 92 21.22 -7.42 0.72
CA ASP A 92 21.13 -8.16 1.98
C ASP A 92 19.67 -8.18 2.48
N ARG A 93 19.19 -9.39 2.82
CA ARG A 93 17.81 -9.60 3.27
C ARG A 93 17.54 -9.06 4.68
N SER A 94 18.56 -9.00 5.53
CA SER A 94 18.47 -8.44 6.89
C SER A 94 18.55 -6.91 6.87
N ASP A 95 19.43 -6.33 6.06
CA ASP A 95 19.54 -4.87 5.92
C ASP A 95 18.24 -4.25 5.39
N VAL A 96 17.69 -4.80 4.30
CA VAL A 96 16.41 -4.33 3.73
C VAL A 96 15.25 -4.51 4.70
N TRP A 97 15.24 -5.60 5.47
CA TRP A 97 14.21 -5.87 6.47
C TRP A 97 14.27 -4.87 7.63
N LEU A 98 15.46 -4.55 8.17
CA LEU A 98 15.61 -3.50 9.19
C LEU A 98 15.09 -2.15 8.68
N LEU A 99 15.44 -1.75 7.46
CA LEU A 99 14.98 -0.48 6.89
C LEU A 99 13.47 -0.46 6.62
N ARG A 100 12.90 -1.59 6.17
CA ARG A 100 11.45 -1.76 6.05
C ARG A 100 10.75 -1.60 7.40
N VAL A 101 11.28 -2.17 8.48
CA VAL A 101 10.75 -2.00 9.86
C VAL A 101 10.85 -0.54 10.31
N LEU A 102 12.00 0.11 10.11
CA LEU A 102 12.26 1.50 10.52
C LEU A 102 11.57 2.57 9.64
N ALA A 103 10.95 2.21 8.52
CA ALA A 103 10.18 3.13 7.68
C ALA A 103 8.73 2.67 7.49
N GLY A 104 8.48 1.68 6.63
CA GLY A 104 7.12 1.19 6.33
C GLY A 104 6.43 0.58 7.55
N GLY A 105 7.18 -0.16 8.37
CA GLY A 105 6.72 -0.76 9.62
C GLY A 105 6.27 0.27 10.64
N LEU A 106 6.94 1.43 10.74
CA LEU A 106 6.47 2.55 11.57
C LEU A 106 5.13 3.10 11.07
N GLY A 107 4.95 3.23 9.75
CA GLY A 107 3.67 3.62 9.14
C GLY A 107 2.54 2.62 9.45
N PHE A 108 2.82 1.32 9.35
CA PHE A 108 1.89 0.26 9.74
C PHE A 108 1.53 0.31 11.22
N LEU A 109 2.51 0.41 12.11
CA LEU A 109 2.28 0.48 13.56
C LEU A 109 1.48 1.73 13.95
N ALA A 110 1.75 2.87 13.32
CA ALA A 110 0.97 4.09 13.50
C ALA A 110 -0.49 3.92 13.04
N ALA A 111 -0.74 3.26 11.90
CA ALA A 111 -2.10 2.94 11.43
C ALA A 111 -2.83 2.01 12.41
N VAL A 112 -2.21 0.90 12.83
CA VAL A 112 -2.79 -0.07 13.78
C VAL A 112 -3.11 0.60 15.12
N PHE A 113 -2.18 1.38 15.66
CA PHE A 113 -2.38 2.14 16.89
C PHE A 113 -3.54 3.13 16.76
N LEU A 114 -3.59 3.91 15.68
CA LEU A 114 -4.61 4.93 15.50
C LEU A 114 -6.01 4.33 15.29
N VAL A 115 -6.13 3.26 14.49
CA VAL A 115 -7.39 2.51 14.32
C VAL A 115 -7.88 1.97 15.66
N GLY A 116 -7.01 1.33 16.45
CA GLY A 116 -7.37 0.82 17.78
C GLY A 116 -7.77 1.93 18.74
N ARG A 117 -7.04 3.05 18.76
CA ARG A 117 -7.34 4.19 19.64
C ARG A 117 -8.65 4.88 19.27
N VAL A 118 -8.98 4.99 17.99
CA VAL A 118 -10.25 5.58 17.53
C VAL A 118 -11.41 4.64 17.85
N ALA A 119 -11.28 3.33 17.60
CA ALA A 119 -12.32 2.36 17.93
C ALA A 119 -12.62 2.33 19.44
N GLU A 120 -11.59 2.27 20.29
CA GLU A 120 -11.73 2.32 21.76
C GLU A 120 -12.45 3.58 22.26
N GLY A 121 -12.32 4.71 21.54
CA GLY A 121 -13.01 5.96 21.87
C GLY A 121 -14.39 6.12 21.22
N ILE A 122 -14.82 5.16 20.40
CA ILE A 122 -16.18 5.09 19.84
C ILE A 122 -17.02 4.08 20.65
N GLU A 123 -16.45 2.91 20.95
CA GLU A 123 -17.07 1.85 21.74
C GLU A 123 -15.97 1.19 22.61
N GLU A 124 -16.13 1.25 23.93
CA GLU A 124 -15.13 0.77 24.89
C GLU A 124 -14.87 -0.75 24.72
N GLY A 125 -13.62 -1.17 24.88
CA GLY A 125 -13.18 -2.56 24.67
C GLY A 125 -13.02 -3.01 23.22
N THR A 126 -13.43 -2.19 22.22
CA THR A 126 -13.31 -2.57 20.79
C THR A 126 -11.96 -2.24 20.15
N GLY A 127 -11.11 -1.45 20.81
CA GLY A 127 -9.84 -0.99 20.23
C GLY A 127 -8.87 -2.12 19.91
N ALA A 128 -8.79 -3.12 20.79
CA ALA A 128 -7.92 -4.28 20.58
C ALA A 128 -8.39 -5.17 19.42
N SER A 129 -9.71 -5.39 19.28
CA SER A 129 -10.26 -6.20 18.20
C SER A 129 -10.19 -5.47 16.86
N ALA A 130 -10.54 -4.18 16.81
CA ALA A 130 -10.46 -3.34 15.61
C ALA A 130 -9.02 -3.22 15.07
N ALA A 131 -8.04 -2.95 15.94
CA ALA A 131 -6.64 -2.89 15.53
C ALA A 131 -6.09 -4.25 15.06
N THR A 132 -6.56 -5.36 15.63
CA THR A 132 -6.14 -6.72 15.20
C THR A 132 -6.76 -7.07 13.86
N ALA A 133 -8.07 -6.81 13.71
CA ALA A 133 -8.79 -7.02 12.46
C ALA A 133 -8.21 -6.18 11.32
N PHE A 134 -7.88 -4.90 11.56
CA PHE A 134 -7.19 -4.06 10.60
C PHE A 134 -5.78 -4.58 10.27
N GLY A 135 -4.93 -4.76 11.29
CA GLY A 135 -3.51 -5.04 11.11
C GLY A 135 -3.19 -6.43 10.57
N LEU A 136 -3.99 -7.45 10.93
CA LEU A 136 -3.77 -8.85 10.54
C LEU A 136 -4.86 -9.41 9.61
N GLY A 137 -6.06 -8.81 9.59
CA GLY A 137 -7.21 -9.29 8.82
C GLY A 137 -7.47 -8.53 7.51
N THR A 138 -6.60 -7.60 7.10
CA THR A 138 -6.74 -6.83 5.85
C THR A 138 -5.45 -6.82 5.02
N LEU A 139 -5.52 -6.18 3.84
CA LEU A 139 -4.36 -5.89 2.98
C LEU A 139 -3.29 -5.00 3.64
N ALA A 140 -3.50 -4.50 4.87
CA ALA A 140 -2.43 -3.89 5.65
C ALA A 140 -1.31 -4.88 6.01
N LEU A 141 -1.63 -6.15 6.27
CA LEU A 141 -0.63 -7.18 6.64
C LEU A 141 0.48 -7.37 5.58
N PRO A 142 0.18 -7.67 4.29
CA PRO A 142 1.22 -7.87 3.26
C PRO A 142 1.98 -6.59 2.88
N LEU A 143 1.53 -5.41 3.33
CA LEU A 143 2.23 -4.15 3.11
C LEU A 143 3.08 -3.71 4.32
N ALA A 144 2.95 -4.38 5.48
CA ALA A 144 3.49 -3.90 6.74
C ALA A 144 5.03 -3.74 6.76
N PRO A 145 5.85 -4.76 6.41
CA PRO A 145 7.29 -4.62 6.29
C PRO A 145 7.70 -4.37 4.82
N THR A 146 7.15 -3.34 4.17
CA THR A 146 7.50 -2.98 2.79
C THR A 146 7.83 -1.49 2.67
N MET A 147 8.57 -1.09 1.63
CA MET A 147 8.83 0.33 1.36
C MET A 147 7.69 1.06 0.62
N PHE A 148 6.53 0.44 0.40
CA PHE A 148 5.38 1.13 -0.19
C PHE A 148 4.91 2.28 0.72
N GLY A 149 4.66 3.46 0.14
CA GLY A 149 4.17 4.60 0.91
C GLY A 149 2.70 4.50 1.32
N HIS A 150 1.95 3.53 0.79
CA HIS A 150 0.50 3.41 0.96
C HIS A 150 0.05 3.39 2.43
N LEU A 151 0.66 2.56 3.29
CA LEU A 151 0.28 2.49 4.70
C LEU A 151 0.71 3.71 5.50
N ALA A 152 1.91 4.24 5.25
CA ALA A 152 2.38 5.46 5.91
C ALA A 152 1.50 6.67 5.53
N ALA A 153 1.16 6.83 4.25
CA ALA A 153 0.24 7.85 3.76
C ALA A 153 -1.19 7.65 4.30
N ALA A 154 -1.67 6.40 4.43
CA ALA A 154 -2.97 6.10 5.03
C ALA A 154 -2.98 6.44 6.54
N ALA A 155 -1.92 6.11 7.28
CA ALA A 155 -1.78 6.48 8.69
C ALA A 155 -1.81 7.99 8.87
N LEU A 156 -1.05 8.73 8.06
CA LEU A 156 -0.99 10.19 8.07
C LEU A 156 -2.32 10.84 7.63
N GLY A 157 -2.97 10.31 6.60
CA GLY A 157 -4.29 10.78 6.16
C GLY A 157 -5.40 10.50 7.18
N PHE A 158 -5.36 9.36 7.86
CA PHE A 158 -6.30 9.05 8.94
C PHE A 158 -6.01 9.89 10.19
N ALA A 159 -4.74 10.14 10.54
CA ALA A 159 -4.35 11.07 11.59
C ALA A 159 -4.86 12.49 11.28
N ALA A 160 -4.77 12.93 10.02
CA ALA A 160 -5.32 14.19 9.58
C ALA A 160 -6.85 14.27 9.78
N PHE A 161 -7.57 13.22 9.38
CA PHE A 161 -9.02 13.12 9.64
C PHE A 161 -9.34 13.17 11.13
N VAL A 162 -8.68 12.37 11.98
CA VAL A 162 -8.93 12.31 13.43
C VAL A 162 -8.64 13.65 14.11
N ALA A 163 -7.55 14.33 13.72
CA ALA A 163 -7.22 15.65 14.24
C ALA A 163 -8.27 16.70 13.83
N VAL A 164 -8.69 16.73 12.56
CA VAL A 164 -9.77 17.60 12.08
C VAL A 164 -11.10 17.31 12.78
N TRP A 165 -11.48 16.04 12.87
CA TRP A 165 -12.74 15.58 13.47
C TRP A 165 -12.86 15.93 14.95
N SER A 166 -11.78 15.72 15.72
CA SER A 166 -11.70 16.10 17.13
C SER A 166 -11.57 17.61 17.32
N GLY A 167 -10.88 18.33 16.42
CA GLY A 167 -10.83 19.80 16.41
C GLY A 167 -12.20 20.45 16.26
N CYS A 168 -13.08 19.88 15.43
CA CYS A 168 -14.47 20.33 15.27
C CYS A 168 -15.38 20.04 16.48
N ARG A 169 -14.90 19.30 17.48
CA ARG A 169 -15.64 18.95 18.71
C ARG A 169 -15.03 19.54 19.99
N ALA A 170 -13.90 20.24 19.89
CA ALA A 170 -13.13 20.67 21.06
C ALA A 170 -13.27 22.18 21.34
N ASP A 171 -13.60 22.52 22.58
CA ASP A 171 -13.62 23.92 23.03
C ASP A 171 -12.21 24.52 23.14
N ARG A 172 -11.27 23.74 23.68
CA ARG A 172 -9.86 24.12 23.89
C ARG A 172 -8.93 23.38 22.94
N GLY A 173 -7.92 24.09 22.40
CA GLY A 173 -6.88 23.50 21.55
C GLY A 173 -7.35 23.04 20.17
N ARG A 174 -8.48 23.54 19.65
CA ARG A 174 -8.99 23.20 18.31
C ARG A 174 -8.04 23.62 17.19
N GLU A 175 -7.38 24.76 17.30
CA GLU A 175 -6.45 25.26 16.29
C GLU A 175 -5.22 24.37 16.15
N LEU A 176 -4.64 23.93 17.27
CA LEU A 176 -3.54 22.96 17.26
C LEU A 176 -3.95 21.64 16.59
N ARG A 177 -5.20 21.19 16.76
CA ARG A 177 -5.71 19.99 16.09
C ARG A 177 -5.95 20.21 14.59
N TRP A 178 -6.46 21.37 14.17
CA TRP A 178 -6.57 21.71 12.74
C TRP A 178 -5.20 21.85 12.08
N ALA A 179 -4.22 22.45 12.77
CA ALA A 179 -2.84 22.57 12.31
C ALA A 179 -2.15 21.19 12.21
N ALA A 180 -2.27 20.35 13.25
CA ALA A 180 -1.79 18.96 13.19
C ALA A 180 -2.45 18.20 12.04
N GLY A 181 -3.75 18.42 11.80
CA GLY A 181 -4.46 17.86 10.65
C GLY A 181 -3.85 18.28 9.31
N GLY A 182 -3.54 19.57 9.14
CA GLY A 182 -2.91 20.12 7.94
C GLY A 182 -1.51 19.56 7.71
N LEU A 183 -0.69 19.51 8.77
CA LEU A 183 0.65 18.95 8.73
C LEU A 183 0.64 17.45 8.38
N CYS A 184 -0.21 16.66 9.04
CA CYS A 184 -0.36 15.24 8.72
C CYS A 184 -0.82 15.00 7.28
N ALA A 185 -1.75 15.82 6.75
CA ALA A 185 -2.18 15.71 5.36
C ALA A 185 -1.06 16.10 4.38
N GLY A 186 -0.28 17.16 4.66
CA GLY A 186 0.90 17.53 3.89
C GLY A 186 1.96 16.43 3.86
N LEU A 187 2.23 15.80 5.00
CA LEU A 187 3.14 14.65 5.11
C LEU A 187 2.60 13.43 4.35
N ALA A 188 1.28 13.21 4.32
CA ALA A 188 0.66 12.16 3.53
C ALA A 188 0.92 12.38 2.03
N VAL A 189 0.76 13.61 1.52
CA VAL A 189 1.05 13.97 0.12
C VAL A 189 2.52 13.83 -0.24
N LEU A 190 3.44 14.16 0.68
CA LEU A 190 4.87 13.91 0.51
C LEU A 190 5.20 12.42 0.41
N THR A 191 4.41 11.56 1.06
CA THR A 191 4.61 10.11 1.14
C THR A 191 3.99 9.37 -0.04
N GLU A 192 2.79 9.76 -0.46
CA GLU A 192 2.11 9.33 -1.69
C GLU A 192 1.30 10.47 -2.30
N TYR A 193 1.54 10.79 -3.58
CA TYR A 193 0.91 11.94 -4.25
C TYR A 193 -0.63 11.88 -4.26
N GLN A 194 -1.20 10.68 -4.30
CA GLN A 194 -2.64 10.42 -4.31
C GLN A 194 -3.33 10.84 -3.00
N ALA A 195 -2.59 11.00 -1.90
CA ALA A 195 -3.14 11.51 -0.64
C ALA A 195 -3.66 12.97 -0.75
N VAL A 196 -3.37 13.66 -1.85
CA VAL A 196 -3.92 15.01 -2.15
C VAL A 196 -5.46 15.02 -2.15
N PHE A 197 -6.11 13.90 -2.52
CA PHE A 197 -7.56 13.78 -2.45
C PHE A 197 -8.08 13.80 -1.00
N ILE A 198 -7.38 13.15 -0.07
CA ILE A 198 -7.71 13.20 1.37
C ILE A 198 -7.54 14.64 1.88
N ALA A 199 -6.42 15.29 1.54
CA ALA A 199 -6.15 16.67 1.93
C ALA A 199 -7.22 17.65 1.42
N ALA A 200 -7.61 17.53 0.15
CA ALA A 200 -8.63 18.36 -0.48
C ALA A 200 -10.02 18.15 0.15
N VAL A 201 -10.43 16.90 0.38
CA VAL A 201 -11.74 16.59 1.02
C VAL A 201 -11.81 17.16 2.44
N LEU A 202 -10.74 17.03 3.23
CA LEU A 202 -10.68 17.61 4.58
C LEU A 202 -10.70 19.15 4.56
N LEU A 203 -9.99 19.78 3.61
CA LEU A 203 -10.01 21.23 3.43
C LEU A 203 -11.42 21.75 3.08
N VAL A 204 -12.11 21.10 2.13
CA VAL A 204 -13.49 21.44 1.74
C VAL A 204 -14.45 21.23 2.90
N TYR A 205 -14.35 20.11 3.62
CA TYR A 205 -15.13 19.84 4.82
C TYR A 205 -14.96 20.96 5.86
N LEU A 206 -13.71 21.38 6.15
CA LEU A 206 -13.44 22.48 7.06
C LEU A 206 -13.98 23.82 6.53
N ALA A 207 -13.85 24.11 5.24
CA ALA A 207 -14.35 25.35 4.64
C ALA A 207 -15.87 25.50 4.80
N THR A 208 -16.64 24.39 4.70
CA THR A 208 -18.09 24.39 4.95
C THR A 208 -18.50 24.52 6.43
N ARG A 209 -17.55 24.45 7.37
CA ARG A 209 -17.82 24.48 8.83
C ARG A 209 -17.25 25.71 9.51
N ALA A 210 -16.02 26.07 9.19
CA ALA A 210 -15.32 27.24 9.73
C ALA A 210 -14.14 27.63 8.82
N VAL A 211 -14.24 28.76 8.13
CA VAL A 211 -13.16 29.29 7.25
C VAL A 211 -11.83 29.42 7.99
N ARG A 212 -11.84 29.84 9.26
CA ARG A 212 -10.64 29.90 10.12
C ARG A 212 -9.97 28.53 10.29
N ALA A 213 -10.75 27.45 10.42
CA ALA A 213 -10.20 26.10 10.51
C ALA A 213 -9.55 25.65 9.20
N ALA A 214 -10.19 25.96 8.05
CA ALA A 214 -9.63 25.72 6.73
C ALA A 214 -8.32 26.49 6.50
N ILE A 215 -8.24 27.76 6.92
CA ILE A 215 -7.02 28.58 6.85
C ILE A 215 -5.90 27.98 7.70
N VAL A 216 -6.17 27.64 8.97
CA VAL A 216 -5.16 27.04 9.88
C VAL A 216 -4.66 25.69 9.36
N TYR A 217 -5.56 24.85 8.85
CA TYR A 217 -5.24 23.59 8.20
C TYR A 217 -4.37 23.79 6.95
N ALA A 218 -4.77 24.68 6.04
CA ALA A 218 -4.02 24.96 4.82
C ALA A 218 -2.63 25.54 5.13
N ALA A 219 -2.54 26.49 6.06
CA ALA A 219 -1.28 27.10 6.49
C ALA A 219 -0.32 26.04 7.08
N ALA A 220 -0.82 25.11 7.89
CA ALA A 220 0.01 24.04 8.46
C ALA A 220 0.45 22.97 7.44
N ALA A 221 -0.19 22.88 6.27
CA ALA A 221 0.26 22.05 5.16
C ALA A 221 1.37 22.72 4.31
N VAL A 222 1.53 24.05 4.37
CA VAL A 222 2.51 24.81 3.56
C VAL A 222 3.95 24.28 3.69
N PRO A 223 4.49 23.94 4.89
CA PRO A 223 5.85 23.41 5.00
C PRO A 223 6.07 22.15 4.15
N CYS A 224 5.07 21.27 4.05
CA CYS A 224 5.14 20.07 3.23
C CYS A 224 5.06 20.37 1.73
N VAL A 225 4.22 21.33 1.33
CA VAL A 225 4.14 21.82 -0.05
C VAL A 225 5.47 22.45 -0.47
N VAL A 226 6.08 23.27 0.39
CA VAL A 226 7.40 23.87 0.17
C VAL A 226 8.48 22.80 0.07
N ALA A 227 8.50 21.81 0.98
CA ALA A 227 9.46 20.71 0.91
C ALA A 227 9.34 19.90 -0.40
N LEU A 228 8.12 19.63 -0.87
CA LEU A 228 7.88 18.96 -2.15
C LEU A 228 8.32 19.83 -3.34
N ALA A 229 8.01 21.13 -3.31
CA ALA A 229 8.42 22.08 -4.34
C ALA A 229 9.95 22.22 -4.42
N LEU A 230 10.66 22.24 -3.28
CA LEU A 230 12.12 22.24 -3.21
C LEU A 230 12.70 20.94 -3.77
N TYR A 231 12.18 19.77 -3.37
CA TYR A 231 12.59 18.48 -3.91
C TYR A 231 12.41 18.41 -5.44
N ASN A 232 11.22 18.77 -5.95
CA ASN A 232 10.94 18.74 -7.39
C ASN A 232 11.81 19.76 -8.17
N THR A 233 12.12 20.91 -7.57
CA THR A 233 13.01 21.90 -8.18
C THR A 233 14.46 21.40 -8.25
N ALA A 234 14.96 20.80 -7.16
CA ALA A 234 16.31 20.25 -7.10
C ALA A 234 16.50 19.00 -7.98
N ALA A 235 15.47 18.17 -8.15
CA ALA A 235 15.52 16.97 -8.99
C ALA A 235 15.18 17.24 -10.48
N PHE A 236 14.28 18.18 -10.77
CA PHE A 236 13.66 18.31 -12.10
C PHE A 236 13.49 19.75 -12.63
N ASP A 237 14.25 20.72 -12.11
CA ASP A 237 14.21 22.16 -12.47
C ASP A 237 12.82 22.83 -12.35
N SER A 238 11.86 22.25 -11.62
CA SER A 238 10.51 22.83 -11.52
C SER A 238 9.73 22.32 -10.30
N PRO A 239 9.09 23.21 -9.50
CA PRO A 239 8.40 22.81 -8.27
C PRO A 239 7.15 21.94 -8.52
N TRP A 240 6.54 22.06 -9.70
CA TRP A 240 5.29 21.36 -10.08
C TRP A 240 5.53 20.06 -10.86
N ARG A 241 6.80 19.72 -11.13
CA ARG A 241 7.16 18.55 -11.93
C ARG A 241 7.36 17.33 -11.04
N LEU A 242 6.31 16.51 -10.96
CA LEU A 242 6.36 15.26 -10.22
C LEU A 242 7.24 14.24 -10.96
N SER A 243 7.96 13.41 -10.20
CA SER A 243 8.83 12.33 -10.69
C SER A 243 8.13 11.41 -11.69
N TYR A 244 6.87 11.05 -11.40
CA TYR A 244 6.01 10.23 -12.26
C TYR A 244 5.84 10.76 -13.70
N GLN A 245 5.93 12.09 -13.91
CA GLN A 245 5.83 12.70 -15.26
C GLN A 245 7.06 12.42 -16.14
N CYS A 246 8.15 11.92 -15.55
CA CYS A 246 9.42 11.64 -16.20
C CYS A 246 9.67 10.12 -16.36
N VAL A 247 8.66 9.27 -16.14
CA VAL A 247 8.70 7.83 -16.40
C VAL A 247 8.57 7.56 -17.91
N GLY A 248 9.37 6.64 -18.44
CA GLY A 248 9.23 6.09 -19.79
C GLY A 248 9.50 7.05 -20.97
N GLY A 249 10.01 8.26 -20.73
CA GLY A 249 10.33 9.22 -21.80
C GLY A 249 11.53 10.08 -21.47
N VAL A 250 12.38 10.36 -22.47
CA VAL A 250 13.55 11.23 -22.29
C VAL A 250 13.05 12.67 -22.24
N ARG A 251 13.04 13.27 -21.04
CA ARG A 251 12.87 14.72 -20.88
C ARG A 251 14.24 15.35 -20.65
N ARG A 252 14.58 16.36 -21.45
CA ARG A 252 15.80 17.18 -21.29
C ARG A 252 15.43 18.57 -20.77
N ARG A 253 16.37 19.22 -20.11
CA ARG A 253 16.28 20.62 -19.71
C ARG A 253 16.26 21.49 -20.96
N THR A 254 15.13 22.15 -21.23
CA THR A 254 15.05 23.13 -22.31
C THR A 254 15.46 24.50 -21.78
N GLY A 255 16.53 25.06 -22.34
CA GLY A 255 16.84 26.48 -22.19
C GLY A 255 15.63 27.29 -22.68
N LYS A 256 14.90 27.90 -21.75
CA LYS A 256 13.63 28.62 -21.95
C LYS A 256 12.44 27.73 -22.41
N GLY A 257 11.87 27.00 -21.44
CA GLY A 257 10.41 27.07 -21.20
C GLY A 257 9.44 26.19 -21.99
N ILE A 258 9.82 25.51 -23.09
CA ILE A 258 8.87 24.71 -23.88
C ILE A 258 9.22 23.20 -23.83
N LEU A 259 8.23 22.35 -23.50
CA LEU A 259 8.40 20.89 -23.41
C LEU A 259 8.60 20.24 -24.78
N ARG A 260 9.67 19.45 -24.94
CA ARG A 260 9.67 18.30 -25.87
C ARG A 260 9.58 17.00 -25.08
N TYR A 261 8.46 16.29 -25.22
CA TYR A 261 8.36 14.88 -24.85
C TYR A 261 8.84 14.03 -26.03
N GLN A 262 10.08 13.54 -25.97
CA GLN A 262 10.50 12.47 -26.87
C GLN A 262 10.14 11.13 -26.24
N ARG A 263 9.01 10.58 -26.68
CA ARG A 263 8.67 9.17 -26.47
C ARG A 263 9.84 8.35 -27.03
N ALA A 264 10.47 7.52 -26.20
CA ALA A 264 11.49 6.62 -26.69
C ALA A 264 10.85 5.73 -27.76
N ARG A 265 11.25 5.88 -29.03
CA ARG A 265 10.83 4.93 -30.06
C ARG A 265 11.35 3.57 -29.61
N PRO A 266 10.50 2.53 -29.45
CA PRO A 266 11.03 1.20 -29.27
C PRO A 266 11.97 0.94 -30.46
N ARG A 267 13.23 0.59 -30.18
CA ARG A 267 14.08 0.03 -31.23
C ARG A 267 13.34 -1.18 -31.74
N ALA A 268 12.84 -1.12 -32.97
CA ALA A 268 12.24 -2.27 -33.61
C ALA A 268 13.27 -3.39 -33.55
N ALA A 269 12.98 -4.42 -32.75
CA ALA A 269 13.77 -5.63 -32.75
C ALA A 269 13.72 -6.13 -34.20
N ARG A 270 14.85 -6.07 -34.90
CA ARG A 270 14.95 -6.70 -36.22
C ARG A 270 14.58 -8.16 -36.00
N PRO A 271 13.54 -8.71 -36.68
CA PRO A 271 13.21 -10.11 -36.50
C PRO A 271 14.44 -10.93 -36.88
N HIS A 272 14.97 -11.69 -35.92
CA HIS A 272 15.95 -12.71 -36.23
C HIS A 272 15.29 -13.70 -37.21
N PRO A 273 15.90 -13.98 -38.38
CA PRO A 273 15.33 -14.96 -39.29
C PRO A 273 15.31 -16.32 -38.58
N VAL A 274 14.11 -16.82 -38.32
CA VAL A 274 13.91 -18.19 -37.86
C VAL A 274 14.36 -19.11 -38.99
N HIS A 275 15.47 -19.82 -38.78
CA HIS A 275 15.86 -20.90 -39.67
C HIS A 275 14.82 -22.03 -39.59
N LEU A 276 13.85 -22.03 -40.52
CA LEU A 276 13.09 -23.22 -40.81
C LEU A 276 14.06 -24.34 -41.22
N GLY A 277 13.85 -25.53 -40.65
CA GLY A 277 14.73 -26.68 -40.86
C GLY A 277 14.81 -27.08 -42.32
N ARG A 278 16.03 -27.45 -42.76
CA ARG A 278 16.23 -28.12 -44.05
C ARG A 278 15.44 -29.43 -44.08
N PRO A 279 14.69 -29.75 -45.14
CA PRO A 279 14.14 -31.10 -45.31
C PRO A 279 15.30 -32.08 -45.53
N LEU A 280 15.32 -33.16 -44.76
CA LEU A 280 16.30 -34.24 -44.93
C LEU A 280 16.04 -34.98 -46.25
N ALA A 281 17.11 -35.24 -46.99
CA ALA A 281 17.06 -35.91 -48.28
C ALA A 281 16.60 -37.38 -48.15
N GLN A 282 16.01 -37.88 -49.23
CA GLN A 282 15.49 -39.24 -49.33
C GLN A 282 16.61 -40.29 -49.21
N VAL A 283 16.41 -41.32 -48.39
CA VAL A 283 17.28 -42.50 -48.33
C VAL A 283 16.58 -43.65 -49.07
N PRO A 284 17.20 -44.27 -50.09
CA PRO A 284 16.56 -45.32 -50.88
C PRO A 284 16.48 -46.65 -50.13
N ARG A 285 15.37 -47.38 -50.33
CA ARG A 285 15.16 -48.73 -49.79
C ARG A 285 15.91 -49.78 -50.63
N ALA A 286 16.83 -50.52 -50.00
CA ALA A 286 17.40 -51.76 -50.54
C ALA A 286 17.01 -52.98 -49.68
N ARG A 287 16.90 -54.17 -50.29
CA ARG A 287 16.20 -55.34 -49.74
C ARG A 287 17.08 -56.31 -48.95
N LEU A 288 16.48 -56.89 -47.91
CA LEU A 288 16.65 -58.25 -47.34
C LEU A 288 17.84 -59.13 -47.81
N ARG A 289 18.55 -59.70 -46.82
CA ARG A 289 18.78 -61.17 -46.76
C ARG A 289 19.06 -61.68 -45.34
N ARG A 290 18.54 -62.87 -45.01
CA ARG A 290 18.80 -63.63 -43.77
C ARG A 290 20.04 -64.52 -43.91
N ARG A 291 20.85 -64.60 -42.85
CA ARG A 291 21.73 -65.70 -42.34
C ARG A 291 22.63 -65.06 -41.25
N GLY A 292 23.13 -65.74 -40.22
CA GLY A 292 22.98 -67.14 -39.84
C GLY A 292 24.19 -67.64 -39.04
N ALA A 293 24.14 -67.51 -37.70
CA ALA A 293 24.93 -68.22 -36.69
C ALA A 293 26.44 -67.92 -36.48
N ARG A 294 26.87 -68.27 -35.24
CA ARG A 294 28.23 -68.57 -34.72
C ARG A 294 29.12 -67.43 -34.17
N SER A 295 29.29 -67.46 -32.84
CA SER A 295 30.54 -67.10 -32.14
C SER A 295 31.62 -68.18 -32.42
N PRO A 296 32.93 -67.89 -32.21
CA PRO A 296 33.54 -68.24 -30.90
C PRO A 296 34.73 -67.35 -30.44
N LEU A 297 35.09 -67.48 -29.14
CA LEU A 297 36.44 -67.52 -28.49
C LEU A 297 37.61 -66.59 -28.96
N ALA A 298 38.63 -66.23 -28.17
CA ALA A 298 38.91 -66.12 -26.72
C ALA A 298 40.40 -65.67 -26.54
N LYS A 299 40.74 -64.95 -25.44
CA LYS A 299 42.06 -64.76 -24.77
C LYS A 299 42.06 -63.42 -23.99
N GLY A 300 42.57 -63.26 -22.76
CA GLY A 300 43.04 -64.28 -21.80
C GLY A 300 44.17 -63.81 -20.86
N SER A 301 43.87 -63.06 -19.78
CA SER A 301 44.71 -62.86 -18.57
C SER A 301 43.90 -62.07 -17.51
N ALA A 302 43.49 -62.53 -16.31
CA ALA A 302 44.16 -63.29 -15.24
C ALA A 302 45.23 -62.42 -14.53
N ILE A 303 45.32 -62.19 -13.20
CA ILE A 303 44.75 -62.72 -11.92
C ILE A 303 44.92 -61.58 -10.85
N ARG A 304 44.02 -61.27 -9.88
CA ARG A 304 43.83 -61.82 -8.49
C ARG A 304 42.91 -60.82 -7.72
N GLY A 305 42.10 -61.13 -6.69
CA GLY A 305 41.68 -62.43 -6.16
C GLY A 305 41.38 -62.49 -4.65
N SER A 306 40.29 -61.89 -4.15
CA SER A 306 39.58 -62.21 -2.87
C SER A 306 38.27 -61.39 -2.81
N GLY A 307 37.06 -61.88 -2.47
CA GLY A 307 36.60 -63.13 -1.84
C GLY A 307 36.32 -62.89 -0.34
N VAL A 308 35.16 -63.18 0.27
CA VAL A 308 33.98 -64.04 -0.06
C VAL A 308 32.73 -63.48 0.67
N ARG A 309 31.58 -63.24 0.01
CA ARG A 309 30.25 -63.97 0.07
C ARG A 309 29.63 -64.21 1.47
N HIS A 310 28.32 -64.41 1.68
CA HIS A 310 27.13 -64.76 0.84
C HIS A 310 25.88 -64.00 1.40
N ARG A 311 24.58 -64.23 1.10
CA ARG A 311 23.74 -65.25 0.39
C ARG A 311 22.47 -64.55 -0.18
N GLY A 312 21.49 -65.29 -0.73
CA GLY A 312 20.12 -64.83 -1.10
C GLY A 312 19.04 -65.77 -0.51
N PRO A 313 17.81 -65.93 -1.08
CA PRO A 313 17.32 -65.45 -2.38
C PRO A 313 15.85 -64.92 -2.40
N SER A 314 15.28 -64.82 -3.61
CA SER A 314 14.03 -64.14 -4.03
C SER A 314 12.84 -65.05 -4.41
N LEU A 315 11.59 -64.56 -4.29
CA LEU A 315 10.37 -64.92 -5.06
C LEU A 315 9.48 -63.66 -5.17
N LEU A 316 8.98 -63.15 -6.32
CA LEU A 316 8.10 -63.64 -7.41
C LEU A 316 6.58 -63.61 -7.11
N GLY A 317 5.82 -62.94 -8.00
CA GLY A 317 4.34 -62.83 -8.00
C GLY A 317 3.78 -61.69 -7.11
N GLY A 318 2.85 -60.83 -7.51
CA GLY A 318 2.11 -60.71 -8.77
C GLY A 318 0.60 -60.93 -8.58
N GLU A 319 -0.18 -59.85 -8.43
CA GLU A 319 -1.53 -59.63 -9.01
C GLU A 319 -2.16 -58.32 -8.51
N ARG A 320 -3.05 -57.72 -9.30
CA ARG A 320 -3.87 -56.56 -8.92
C ARG A 320 -5.29 -57.01 -8.61
N ARG A 321 -5.90 -56.56 -7.50
CA ARG A 321 -7.38 -56.52 -7.40
C ARG A 321 -7.89 -55.31 -6.61
N LEU A 322 -8.95 -54.72 -7.16
CA LEU A 322 -9.73 -53.63 -6.57
C LEU A 322 -10.62 -54.15 -5.44
N LEU A 323 -10.74 -53.39 -4.34
CA LEU A 323 -11.96 -53.38 -3.52
C LEU A 323 -12.26 -51.95 -3.01
N ARG A 324 -13.56 -51.66 -2.91
CA ARG A 324 -14.14 -50.34 -2.55
C ARG A 324 -14.30 -50.19 -1.02
N PRO A 325 -14.58 -48.97 -0.50
CA PRO A 325 -14.42 -48.67 0.92
C PRO A 325 -15.57 -49.21 1.80
N ALA A 326 -15.23 -49.62 3.02
CA ALA A 326 -16.19 -49.89 4.08
C ALA A 326 -16.36 -48.65 4.97
N GLY A 327 -17.57 -48.08 5.03
CA GLY A 327 -17.87 -46.94 5.89
C GLY A 327 -18.00 -47.34 7.37
N ARG A 328 -17.60 -46.45 8.28
CA ARG A 328 -18.02 -46.51 9.69
C ARG A 328 -18.62 -45.18 10.14
N ARG A 329 -19.69 -45.35 10.91
CA ARG A 329 -20.74 -44.39 11.27
C ARG A 329 -20.22 -43.17 12.04
N LEU A 330 -20.89 -42.05 11.77
CA LEU A 330 -20.87 -40.83 12.59
C LEU A 330 -21.34 -41.13 14.02
N ALA A 331 -20.72 -40.47 15.01
CA ALA A 331 -21.23 -40.37 16.36
C ALA A 331 -21.00 -38.96 16.92
N GLY A 332 -22.09 -38.30 17.33
CA GLY A 332 -22.12 -37.26 18.37
C GLY A 332 -21.20 -36.05 18.27
N ALA A 333 -21.60 -35.03 17.51
CA ALA A 333 -21.21 -33.63 17.79
C ALA A 333 -22.49 -32.81 18.07
N THR A 334 -22.82 -32.66 19.36
CA THR A 334 -24.03 -31.98 19.81
C THR A 334 -23.96 -30.48 19.53
N VAL A 335 -24.89 -29.97 18.72
CA VAL A 335 -25.01 -28.53 18.46
C VAL A 335 -25.54 -27.83 19.71
N LEU A 336 -24.64 -27.16 20.44
CA LEU A 336 -24.98 -26.23 21.51
C LEU A 336 -25.66 -24.99 20.91
N ARG A 337 -26.99 -25.05 20.74
CA ARG A 337 -27.82 -23.87 20.49
C ARG A 337 -27.83 -23.00 21.76
N SER A 338 -27.00 -21.97 21.81
CA SER A 338 -27.16 -20.92 22.82
C SER A 338 -28.48 -20.18 22.56
N ARG A 339 -29.44 -20.31 23.48
CA ARG A 339 -30.60 -19.42 23.56
C ARG A 339 -30.17 -18.11 24.22
N ALA A 340 -29.47 -17.27 23.46
CA ALA A 340 -29.30 -15.87 23.83
C ALA A 340 -30.56 -15.10 23.41
N SER A 341 -31.26 -14.53 24.39
CA SER A 341 -32.43 -13.68 24.15
C SER A 341 -32.02 -12.37 23.47
N VAL A 342 -32.50 -12.14 22.25
CA VAL A 342 -32.38 -10.84 21.56
C VAL A 342 -33.16 -9.78 22.37
N PRO A 343 -32.52 -8.70 22.86
CA PRO A 343 -33.25 -7.58 23.44
C PRO A 343 -34.07 -6.89 22.34
N ARG A 344 -35.38 -6.78 22.54
CA ARG A 344 -36.23 -5.98 21.65
C ARG A 344 -35.84 -4.50 21.79
N CYS A 345 -35.28 -3.91 20.73
CA CYS A 345 -35.12 -2.46 20.66
C CYS A 345 -36.50 -1.79 20.81
N ARG A 346 -36.62 -0.85 21.76
CA ARG A 346 -37.78 0.06 21.82
C ARG A 346 -37.71 1.02 20.62
N PRO A 347 -38.85 1.35 19.97
CA PRO A 347 -38.86 2.41 18.98
C PRO A 347 -38.69 3.77 19.67
N CYS A 348 -37.50 4.36 19.58
CA CYS A 348 -37.30 5.77 19.90
C CYS A 348 -37.84 6.63 18.74
N MET A 349 -39.13 6.90 18.76
CA MET A 349 -39.74 7.94 17.95
C MET A 349 -39.85 9.20 18.80
N LEU A 350 -39.16 10.27 18.38
CA LEU A 350 -39.62 11.67 18.48
C LEU A 350 -38.62 12.59 17.78
N ILE A 351 -38.92 12.90 16.51
CA ILE A 351 -38.38 14.05 15.80
C ILE A 351 -39.17 15.27 16.32
N PRO A 352 -38.53 16.37 16.73
CA PRO A 352 -39.26 17.60 17.02
C PRO A 352 -39.71 18.23 15.70
N THR A 353 -41.00 18.12 15.38
CA THR A 353 -41.62 18.88 14.31
C THR A 353 -41.64 20.36 14.68
N LEU A 354 -41.02 21.19 13.84
CA LEU A 354 -41.12 22.64 13.91
C LEU A 354 -42.57 23.07 13.68
N ALA A 355 -43.22 23.57 14.74
CA ALA A 355 -44.51 24.23 14.62
C ALA A 355 -44.34 25.59 13.95
N VAL A 356 -44.56 25.66 12.64
CA VAL A 356 -44.73 26.92 11.92
C VAL A 356 -46.07 27.52 12.36
N ARG A 357 -46.02 28.72 12.94
CA ARG A 357 -47.15 29.42 13.52
C ARG A 357 -47.73 30.38 12.47
N ASP A 358 -48.51 29.84 11.53
CA ASP A 358 -49.23 30.68 10.56
C ASP A 358 -50.39 31.42 11.25
N SER A 359 -50.23 32.73 11.37
CA SER A 359 -51.28 33.66 11.80
C SER A 359 -51.79 34.47 10.59
N GLY A 360 -52.68 33.87 9.82
CA GLY A 360 -53.41 34.53 8.73
C GLY A 360 -54.92 34.33 8.92
N GLY A 361 -55.60 35.30 9.52
CA GLY A 361 -57.03 35.24 9.77
C GLY A 361 -57.83 36.10 8.80
N HIS A 362 -58.93 35.57 8.24
CA HIS A 362 -60.03 36.32 7.64
C HIS A 362 -61.33 35.48 7.73
N GLY A 363 -62.48 36.15 7.96
CA GLY A 363 -63.77 35.51 8.24
C GLY A 363 -63.98 35.19 9.73
N GLY A 364 -64.72 35.94 10.53
CA GLY A 364 -65.61 37.07 10.22
C GLY A 364 -67.08 36.67 10.37
N LEU A 365 -67.59 36.74 11.61
CA LEU A 365 -69.01 36.75 11.95
C LEU A 365 -69.16 37.11 13.45
N GLY A 366 -69.29 38.40 13.76
CA GLY A 366 -69.59 38.89 15.10
C GLY A 366 -70.97 39.55 15.15
N ARG A 367 -71.88 39.02 15.98
CA ARG A 367 -73.10 39.73 16.39
C ARG A 367 -72.82 40.38 17.75
N VAL A 368 -72.91 41.70 17.84
CA VAL A 368 -72.72 42.43 19.11
C VAL A 368 -73.67 43.63 19.19
N HIS A 369 -74.44 43.60 20.28
CA HIS A 369 -75.22 44.66 20.96
C HIS A 369 -76.29 45.50 20.26
N ASP A 370 -77.42 45.52 20.99
CA ASP A 370 -78.52 46.47 20.97
C ASP A 370 -78.37 47.43 22.19
N VAL A 371 -79.28 48.41 22.32
CA VAL A 371 -79.46 49.39 23.45
C VAL A 371 -78.81 50.79 23.21
N PRO A 372 -79.52 51.92 23.50
CA PRO A 372 -79.49 53.10 22.62
C PRO A 372 -79.11 54.44 23.28
N GLY A 373 -78.98 55.52 22.49
CA GLY A 373 -78.91 56.89 23.03
C GLY A 373 -78.67 58.05 22.04
N ARG A 374 -79.77 58.60 21.49
CA ARG A 374 -80.04 60.02 21.16
C ARG A 374 -79.06 60.93 20.37
N ASP A 375 -79.61 61.40 19.24
CA ASP A 375 -79.78 62.82 18.83
C ASP A 375 -78.60 63.66 18.26
N LEU A 376 -78.98 64.68 17.45
CA LEU A 376 -78.18 65.63 16.61
C LEU A 376 -77.71 65.03 15.26
N VAL A 377 -78.32 65.25 14.08
CA VAL A 377 -79.14 66.33 13.47
C VAL A 377 -78.32 67.54 12.95
N LEU A 378 -78.48 67.83 11.64
CA LEU A 378 -77.89 68.91 10.79
C LEU A 378 -76.40 68.74 10.40
N ASP A 379 -75.94 69.08 9.19
CA ASP A 379 -76.58 69.48 7.91
C ASP A 379 -75.57 69.24 6.76
N GLY A 380 -76.04 69.09 5.50
CA GLY A 380 -75.20 69.09 4.29
C GLY A 380 -75.54 68.05 3.23
#